data_AF-J4KQW8-F1
#
_entry.id   AF-J4KQW8-F1
#
_cell.length_a   1.000
_cell.length_b   1.000
_cell.length_c   1.000
_cell.angle_alpha   90.00
_cell.angle_beta   90.00
_cell.angle_gamma   90.00
#
_symmetry.space_group_name_H-M   'P 1'
#
loop_
_entity.id
_entity.type
_entity.pdbx_description
1 polymer ?
#
loop_
_entity_poly.entity_id
_entity_poly.type
_entity_poly.pdbx_seq_one_letter_code
_entity_poly.pdbx_strand_id
1 'polypeptide(L)'
;MSDRSRIAALATKIAQIEQEIDYWRRHEQEVAAQLDMAMLSLRQYTSVGQLPEHSVSVAVNNHSTALNQIRNTLTTLHNRKAVAESQQRDLMRRLGNGH
;
A
#
# COMPACT_ATOMS: atom_id res chain seq x y z
N MET A 1 -11.57 30.26 5.05
CA MET A 1 -10.26 29.60 5.20
C MET A 1 -9.25 30.34 4.34
N SER A 2 -8.10 30.73 4.89
CA SER A 2 -7.01 31.34 4.12
C SER A 2 -6.21 30.29 3.34
N ASP A 3 -5.51 30.68 2.27
CA ASP A 3 -4.64 29.74 1.55
C ASP A 3 -3.55 29.13 2.44
N ARG A 4 -3.05 29.88 3.45
CA ARG A 4 -2.16 29.34 4.50
C ARG A 4 -2.82 28.20 5.29
N SER A 5 -4.08 28.36 5.70
CA SER A 5 -4.82 27.29 6.40
C SER A 5 -5.08 26.07 5.52
N ARG A 6 -5.27 26.26 4.20
CA ARG A 6 -5.44 25.18 3.23
C ARG A 6 -4.14 24.39 3.02
N ILE A 7 -3.00 25.08 2.97
CA ILE A 7 -1.67 24.45 2.90
C ILE A 7 -1.38 23.61 4.14
N ALA A 8 -1.70 24.13 5.33
CA ALA A 8 -1.54 23.39 6.57
C ALA A 8 -2.44 22.13 6.60
N ALA A 9 -3.71 22.25 6.18
CA ALA A 9 -4.61 21.10 6.09
C ALA A 9 -4.11 20.05 5.08
N LEU A 10 -3.56 20.48 3.94
CA LEU A 10 -2.94 19.57 2.97
C LEU A 10 -1.68 18.90 3.52
N ALA A 11 -0.84 19.62 4.27
CA ALA A 11 0.33 19.04 4.92
C ALA A 11 -0.07 17.92 5.90
N THR A 12 -1.06 18.17 6.74
CA THR A 12 -1.60 17.16 7.66
C THR A 12 -2.16 15.96 6.90
N LYS A 13 -2.90 16.18 5.81
CA LYS A 13 -3.45 15.12 4.97
C LYS A 13 -2.33 14.28 4.31
N ILE A 14 -1.28 14.92 3.81
CA ILE A 14 -0.12 14.22 3.23
C ILE A 14 0.54 13.34 4.29
N ALA A 15 0.80 13.87 5.48
CA ALA A 15 1.39 13.11 6.58
C ALA A 15 0.52 11.90 7.00
N GLN A 16 -0.80 12.05 7.03
CA GLN A 16 -1.73 10.94 7.26
C GLN A 16 -1.63 9.87 6.18
N ILE A 17 -1.60 10.26 4.90
CA ILE A 17 -1.45 9.32 3.78
C ILE A 17 -0.09 8.59 3.85
N GLU A 18 0.98 9.28 4.26
CA GLU A 18 2.30 8.66 4.46
C GLU A 18 2.27 7.59 5.55
N GLN A 19 1.63 7.87 6.69
CA GLN A 19 1.44 6.89 7.76
C GLN A 19 0.64 5.68 7.29
N GLU A 20 -0.42 5.89 6.50
CA GLU A 20 -1.18 4.79 5.88
C GLU A 20 -0.31 3.96 4.92
N ILE A 21 0.51 4.60 4.09
CA ILE A 21 1.44 3.90 3.18
C ILE A 21 2.42 3.03 3.97
N ASP A 22 3.02 3.57 5.03
CA ASP A 22 3.99 2.84 5.85
C ASP A 22 3.34 1.64 6.56
N TYR A 23 2.08 1.78 7.01
CA TYR A 23 1.30 0.67 7.51
C TYR A 23 1.12 -0.42 6.45
N TRP A 24 0.60 -0.06 5.27
CA TRP A 24 0.34 -1.03 4.21
C TRP A 24 1.61 -1.68 3.65
N ARG A 25 2.75 -0.99 3.66
CA ARG A 25 4.06 -1.57 3.29
C ARG A 25 4.51 -2.65 4.26
N ARG A 26 4.37 -2.43 5.57
CA ARG A 26 4.68 -3.47 6.56
C ARG A 26 3.75 -4.66 6.40
N HIS A 27 2.46 -4.40 6.18
CA HIS A 27 1.49 -5.45 5.94
C HIS A 27 1.76 -6.22 4.63
N GLU A 28 2.23 -5.55 3.57
CA GLU A 28 2.69 -6.20 2.34
C GLU A 28 3.82 -7.20 2.61
N GLN A 29 4.82 -6.80 3.40
CA GLN A 29 5.96 -7.65 3.76
C GLN A 29 5.51 -8.88 4.57
N GLU A 30 4.60 -8.69 5.52
CA GLU A 30 4.03 -9.78 6.32
C GLU A 30 3.28 -10.79 5.44
N VAL A 31 2.40 -10.31 4.55
CA VAL A 31 1.62 -11.18 3.67
C VAL A 31 2.50 -11.86 2.61
N ALA A 32 3.52 -11.17 2.11
CA ALA A 32 4.51 -11.77 1.21
C ALA A 32 5.26 -12.93 1.89
N ALA A 33 5.71 -12.74 3.13
CA ALA A 33 6.36 -13.80 3.90
C ALA A 33 5.42 -15.01 4.14
N GLN A 34 4.13 -14.76 4.42
CA GLN A 34 3.13 -15.82 4.56
C GLN A 34 2.91 -16.58 3.25
N LEU A 35 2.86 -15.86 2.12
CA LEU A 35 2.76 -16.46 0.79
C LEU A 35 3.98 -17.34 0.49
N ASP A 36 5.19 -16.85 0.78
CA ASP A 36 6.43 -17.61 0.56
C ASP A 36 6.44 -18.92 1.38
N MET A 37 5.98 -18.87 2.63
CA MET A 37 5.84 -20.07 3.47
C MET A 37 4.81 -21.05 2.92
N ALA A 38 3.65 -20.56 2.46
CA ALA A 38 2.62 -21.40 1.85
C ALA A 38 3.12 -22.03 0.53
N MET A 39 3.86 -21.28 -0.28
CA MET A 39 4.48 -21.78 -1.51
C MET A 39 5.59 -22.79 -1.23
N LEU A 40 6.37 -22.61 -0.16
CA LEU A 40 7.38 -23.60 0.26
C LEU A 40 6.71 -24.92 0.66
N SER A 41 5.64 -24.87 1.45
CA SER A 41 4.85 -26.05 1.82
C SER A 41 4.29 -26.74 0.57
N LEU A 42 3.69 -25.99 -0.36
CA LEU A 42 3.19 -26.52 -1.63
C LEU A 42 4.30 -27.25 -2.42
N ARG A 43 5.50 -26.66 -2.50
CA ARG A 43 6.65 -27.27 -3.19
C ARG A 43 7.06 -28.60 -2.57
N GLN A 44 7.03 -28.72 -1.25
CA GLN A 44 7.38 -29.98 -0.56
C GLN A 44 6.47 -31.13 -1.02
N TYR A 45 5.15 -30.93 -1.06
CA TYR A 45 4.22 -31.95 -1.59
C TYR A 45 4.54 -32.31 -3.04
N THR A 46 4.73 -31.32 -3.91
CA THR A 46 5.02 -31.57 -5.33
C THR A 46 6.35 -32.30 -5.54
N SER A 47 7.36 -32.04 -4.69
CA SER A 47 8.68 -32.65 -4.80
C SER A 47 8.70 -34.16 -4.50
N VAL A 48 7.75 -34.62 -3.68
CA VAL A 48 7.57 -36.05 -3.35
C VAL A 48 6.42 -36.70 -4.13
N GLY A 49 5.89 -36.01 -5.15
CA GLY A 49 4.79 -36.50 -5.99
C GLY A 49 3.44 -36.61 -5.26
N GLN A 50 3.28 -35.91 -4.13
CA GLN A 50 2.04 -35.89 -3.36
C GLN A 50 1.16 -34.71 -3.77
N LEU A 51 -0.14 -34.90 -3.67
CA LEU A 51 -1.10 -33.81 -3.80
C LEU A 51 -1.05 -32.95 -2.52
N PRO A 52 -0.96 -31.62 -2.65
CA PRO A 52 -1.00 -30.72 -1.50
C PRO A 52 -2.36 -30.81 -0.81
N GLU A 53 -2.34 -30.68 0.51
CA GLU A 53 -3.58 -30.53 1.26
C GLU A 53 -4.37 -29.31 0.76
N HIS A 54 -5.70 -29.43 0.85
CA HIS A 54 -6.60 -28.35 0.45
C HIS A 54 -6.29 -27.04 1.20
N SER A 55 -5.93 -27.14 2.48
CA SER A 55 -5.50 -26.04 3.34
C SER A 55 -4.32 -25.24 2.76
N VAL A 56 -3.29 -25.93 2.25
CA VAL A 56 -2.09 -25.32 1.65
C VAL A 56 -2.44 -24.59 0.35
N SER A 57 -3.24 -25.22 -0.50
CA SER A 57 -3.68 -24.62 -1.76
C SER A 57 -4.54 -23.37 -1.53
N VAL A 58 -5.45 -23.42 -0.56
CA VAL A 58 -6.26 -22.28 -0.13
C VAL A 58 -5.39 -21.17 0.46
N ALA A 59 -4.40 -21.50 1.28
CA ALA A 59 -3.48 -20.51 1.85
C ALA A 59 -2.71 -19.74 0.75
N VAL A 60 -2.14 -20.44 -0.23
CA VAL A 60 -1.45 -19.80 -1.37
C VAL A 60 -2.38 -18.84 -2.11
N ASN A 61 -3.61 -19.28 -2.42
CA ASN A 61 -4.59 -18.44 -3.12
C ASN A 61 -5.00 -17.21 -2.30
N ASN A 62 -5.26 -17.40 -1.01
CA ASN A 62 -5.67 -16.33 -0.09
C ASN A 62 -4.56 -15.28 0.07
N HIS A 63 -3.32 -15.70 0.35
CA HIS A 63 -2.20 -14.76 0.51
C HIS A 63 -1.86 -14.05 -0.80
N SER A 64 -1.94 -14.74 -1.95
CA SER A 64 -1.77 -14.11 -3.27
C SER A 64 -2.84 -13.03 -3.53
N THR A 65 -4.10 -13.35 -3.24
CA THR A 65 -5.22 -12.40 -3.38
C THR A 65 -5.05 -11.19 -2.45
N ALA A 66 -4.72 -11.44 -1.18
CA ALA A 66 -4.47 -10.38 -0.20
C ALA A 66 -3.29 -9.48 -0.63
N LEU A 67 -2.19 -10.06 -1.12
CA LEU A 67 -1.03 -9.30 -1.59
C LEU A 67 -1.39 -8.37 -2.77
N ASN A 68 -2.20 -8.86 -3.72
CA ASN A 68 -2.69 -8.04 -4.82
C ASN A 68 -3.59 -6.90 -4.35
N GLN A 69 -4.47 -7.15 -3.38
CA GLN A 69 -5.31 -6.10 -2.78
C GLN A 69 -4.47 -5.04 -2.06
N ILE A 70 -3.44 -5.44 -1.32
CA ILE A 70 -2.52 -4.52 -0.64
C ILE A 70 -1.80 -3.62 -1.66
N ARG A 71 -1.28 -4.21 -2.75
CA ARG A 71 -0.59 -3.46 -3.80
C ARG A 71 -1.50 -2.45 -4.52
N ASN A 72 -2.76 -2.82 -4.75
CA ASN A 72 -3.76 -1.91 -5.31
C ASN A 72 -4.06 -0.75 -4.35
N THR A 73 -4.16 -1.04 -3.05
CA THR A 73 -4.33 -0.01 -2.01
C THR A 73 -3.13 0.94 -1.96
N LEU A 74 -1.90 0.42 -1.95
CA LEU A 74 -0.68 1.22 -2.00
C LEU A 74 -0.62 2.12 -3.23
N THR A 75 -0.97 1.60 -4.40
CA THR A 75 -1.06 2.39 -5.65
C THR A 75 -2.05 3.54 -5.51
N THR A 76 -3.22 3.26 -4.93
CA THR A 76 -4.26 4.28 -4.69
C THR A 76 -3.78 5.36 -3.71
N LEU A 77 -3.10 4.97 -2.64
CA LEU A 77 -2.53 5.91 -1.66
C LEU A 77 -1.43 6.78 -2.27
N HIS A 78 -0.54 6.20 -3.06
CA HIS A 78 0.48 6.96 -3.79
C HIS A 78 -0.13 8.00 -4.73
N ASN A 79 -1.18 7.63 -5.47
CA ASN A 79 -1.91 8.57 -6.34
C ASN A 79 -2.56 9.70 -5.52
N ARG A 80 -3.22 9.37 -4.39
CA ARG A 80 -3.82 10.37 -3.50
C ARG A 80 -2.78 11.34 -2.92
N LYS A 81 -1.60 10.83 -2.54
CA LYS A 81 -0.47 11.64 -2.07
C LYS A 81 0.00 12.60 -3.15
N ALA A 82 0.27 12.10 -4.36
CA ALA A 82 0.73 12.91 -5.48
C ALA A 82 -0.24 14.06 -5.83
N VAL A 83 -1.55 13.78 -5.80
CA VAL A 83 -2.59 14.80 -6.00
C VAL A 83 -2.56 15.85 -4.89
N ALA A 84 -2.50 15.43 -3.61
CA ALA A 84 -2.46 16.35 -2.47
C ALA A 84 -1.20 17.24 -2.49
N GLU A 85 -0.04 16.68 -2.82
CA GLU A 85 1.20 17.43 -2.98
C GLU A 85 1.13 18.43 -4.15
N SER A 86 0.51 18.06 -5.27
CA SER A 86 0.31 18.99 -6.39
C SER A 86 -0.56 20.19 -5.97
N GLN A 87 -1.67 19.93 -5.29
CA GLN A 87 -2.55 20.97 -4.77
C GLN A 87 -1.81 21.89 -3.78
N GLN A 88 -0.97 21.30 -2.92
CA GLN A 88 -0.17 22.06 -1.96
C GLN A 88 0.85 22.96 -2.67
N ARG A 89 1.58 22.42 -3.67
CA ARG A 89 2.53 23.19 -4.49
C ARG A 89 1.85 24.34 -5.23
N ASP A 90 0.69 24.10 -5.81
CA ASP A 90 -0.06 25.13 -6.54
C ASP A 90 -0.55 26.25 -5.62
N LEU A 91 -0.99 25.91 -4.40
CA LEU A 91 -1.36 26.92 -3.39
C LEU A 91 -0.14 27.71 -2.91
N MET A 92 1.01 27.05 -2.68
CA MET A 92 2.24 27.74 -2.29
C MET A 92 2.72 28.71 -3.37
N ARG A 93 2.63 28.34 -4.65
CA ARG A 93 2.95 29.23 -5.77
C ARG A 93 2.05 30.46 -5.84
N ARG A 94 0.74 30.28 -5.61
CA ARG A 94 -0.22 31.41 -5.58
C ARG A 94 0.09 32.40 -4.47
N LEU A 95 0.48 31.91 -3.29
CA LEU A 95 0.91 32.77 -2.20
C LEU A 95 2.26 33.47 -2.48
N GLY A 96 3.19 32.81 -3.17
CA GLY A 96 4.49 33.37 -3.53
C GLY A 96 4.45 34.39 -4.68
N ASN A 97 3.47 34.28 -5.59
CA ASN A 97 3.29 35.16 -6.75
C ASN A 97 2.23 36.27 -6.50
N GLY A 98 1.61 36.30 -5.32
CA GLY A 98 0.58 37.27 -4.94
C GLY A 98 1.10 38.51 -4.24
N HIS A 99 2.37 38.87 -4.46
CA HIS A 99 2.99 40.13 -4.03
C HIS A 99 3.08 41.13 -5.17
#